data_AF-A0A1B0ZXN0-F1
#
_entry.id   AF-A0A1B0ZXN0-F1
#
_cell.length_a   1.000
_cell.length_b   1.000
_cell.length_c   1.000
_cell.angle_alpha   90.00
_cell.angle_beta   90.00
_cell.angle_gamma   90.00
#
_symmetry.space_group_name_H-M   'P 1'
#
loop_
_entity.id
_entity.type
_entity.pdbx_description
1 polymer ?
#
loop_
_entity_poly.entity_id
_entity_poly.type
_entity_poly.pdbx_seq_one_letter_code
_entity_poly.pdbx_strand_id
1 'polypeptide(L)' 'EAAGIHETTYNSIMKCDVDIRKDLYGNIVLSGGTTMFSGIADRMSKEITALAPSSMKIKVVAPPERKYSVWIGGS' A
#
# COMPACT_ATOMS: atom_id res chain seq x y z
N GLU A 1 -1.86 5.14 -21.41
CA GLU A 1 -0.83 5.00 -20.36
C GLU A 1 -1.39 4.22 -19.17
N ALA A 2 -0.54 3.60 -18.36
CA ALA A 2 -0.96 2.97 -17.11
C ALA A 2 -0.88 3.99 -15.96
N ALA A 3 -1.85 3.94 -15.05
CA ALA A 3 -1.87 4.78 -13.85
C ALA A 3 -0.72 4.45 -12.89
N GLY A 4 -0.36 5.39 -12.03
CA GLY A 4 0.67 5.17 -11.00
C GLY A 4 0.25 4.09 -10.00
N ILE A 5 1.21 3.52 -9.26
CA ILE A 5 0.91 2.49 -8.25
C ILE A 5 0.04 3.03 -7.10
N HIS A 6 0.17 4.31 -6.76
CA HIS A 6 -0.63 4.98 -5.73
C HIS A 6 -2.08 5.14 -6.19
N GLU A 7 -2.30 5.62 -7.41
CA GLU A 7 -3.63 5.72 -8.02
C GLU A 7 -4.27 4.34 -8.19
N THR A 8 -3.51 3.35 -8.67
CA THR A 8 -4.01 1.98 -8.86
C THR A 8 -4.44 1.36 -7.53
N THR A 9 -3.64 1.57 -6.47
CA THR A 9 -3.98 1.12 -5.11
C THR A 9 -5.24 1.82 -4.59
N TYR A 10 -5.31 3.14 -4.70
CA TYR A 10 -6.49 3.93 -4.31
C TYR A 10 -7.76 3.46 -5.04
N ASN A 11 -7.68 3.33 -6.36
CA ASN A 11 -8.79 2.87 -7.20
C ASN A 11 -9.23 1.46 -6.85
N SER A 12 -8.29 0.57 -6.47
CA SER A 12 -8.62 -0.77 -5.99
C SER A 12 -9.40 -0.72 -4.67
N ILE A 13 -8.98 0.11 -3.71
CA ILE A 13 -9.68 0.27 -2.43
C ILE A 13 -11.06 0.91 -2.64
N MET A 14 -11.20 1.85 -3.58
CA MET A 14 -12.48 2.47 -3.92
C MET A 14 -13.49 1.52 -4.58
N LYS A 15 -13.03 0.39 -5.14
CA LYS A 15 -13.91 -0.67 -5.66
C LYS A 15 -14.39 -1.64 -4.57
N CYS A 16 -13.76 -1.62 -3.39
CA CYS A 16 -14.17 -2.44 -2.26
C CYS A 16 -15.36 -1.82 -1.51
N ASP A 17 -16.06 -2.65 -0.73
CA ASP A 17 -17.11 -2.22 0.18
C ASP A 17 -16.58 -1.15 1.16
N VAL A 18 -17.40 -0.14 1.44
CA VAL A 18 -17.05 0.99 2.31
C VAL A 18 -16.62 0.53 3.70
N ASP A 19 -17.21 -0.54 4.22
CA ASP A 19 -16.96 -1.04 5.58
C ASP A 19 -15.54 -1.59 5.73
N ILE A 20 -14.95 -2.13 4.66
CA ILE A 20 -13.59 -2.69 4.70
C ILE A 20 -12.49 -1.70 4.30
N ARG A 21 -12.84 -0.54 3.72
CA ARG A 21 -11.82 0.41 3.22
C ARG A 21 -10.90 0.91 4.33
N LYS A 22 -11.45 1.11 5.53
CA LYS A 22 -10.67 1.54 6.69
C LYS A 22 -9.56 0.55 7.02
N ASP A 23 -9.88 -0.74 7.00
CA ASP A 23 -8.92 -1.80 7.26
C ASP A 23 -7.92 -1.93 6.13
N LEU A 24 -8.34 -1.75 4.87
CA LEU A 24 -7.44 -1.74 3.72
C LEU A 24 -6.42 -0.60 3.79
N TYR A 25 -6.84 0.63 4.10
CA TYR A 25 -5.92 1.77 4.27
C TYR A 25 -4.96 1.60 5.47
N GLY A 26 -5.42 0.94 6.52
CA GLY A 26 -4.64 0.67 7.72
C GLY A 26 -3.65 -0.49 7.59
N ASN A 27 -3.66 -1.24 6.48
CA ASN A 27 -2.88 -2.47 6.31
C ASN A 27 -2.27 -2.61 4.91
N ILE A 28 -1.72 -1.52 4.34
CA ILE A 28 -1.03 -1.59 3.04
C ILE A 28 0.35 -2.22 3.24
N VAL A 29 0.61 -3.37 2.61
CA VAL A 29 1.90 -4.08 2.72
C VAL A 29 2.66 -4.02 1.40
N LEU A 30 3.92 -3.57 1.45
CA LEU A 30 4.83 -3.58 0.32
C LEU A 30 5.65 -4.88 0.31
N SER A 31 5.61 -5.60 -0.81
CA SER A 31 6.36 -6.85 -1.01
C SER A 31 7.03 -6.91 -2.39
N GLY A 32 8.07 -7.73 -2.50
CA GLY A 32 8.82 -7.93 -3.75
C GLY A 32 10.00 -6.97 -3.94
N GLY A 33 10.93 -7.35 -4.82
CA GLY A 33 12.21 -6.67 -5.01
C GLY A 33 12.10 -5.20 -5.43
N THR A 34 11.13 -4.84 -6.27
CA THR A 34 10.89 -3.46 -6.74
C THR A 34 10.49 -2.52 -5.60
N THR A 35 9.96 -3.04 -4.49
CA THR A 35 9.63 -2.23 -3.31
C THR A 35 10.84 -1.93 -2.41
N MET A 36 12.03 -2.38 -2.80
CA MET A 36 13.27 -2.14 -2.05
C MET A 36 13.90 -0.77 -2.30
N PHE A 37 13.38 0.02 -3.24
CA PHE A 37 13.86 1.38 -3.48
C PHE A 37 13.74 2.24 -2.21
N SER A 38 14.81 2.98 -1.89
CA SER A 38 14.83 3.89 -0.74
C SER A 38 13.73 4.94 -0.87
N GLY A 39 13.01 5.21 0.22
CA GLY A 39 11.93 6.21 0.27
C GLY A 39 10.62 5.82 -0.42
N ILE A 40 10.51 4.62 -1.01
CA ILE A 40 9.26 4.21 -1.68
C ILE A 40 8.09 4.07 -0.71
N ALA A 41 8.34 3.60 0.52
CA ALA A 41 7.31 3.48 1.55
C ALA A 41 6.79 4.85 1.98
N ASP A 42 7.70 5.83 2.17
CA ASP A 42 7.34 7.20 2.52
C ASP A 42 6.58 7.89 1.40
N ARG A 43 7.03 7.72 0.14
CA ARG A 43 6.34 8.23 -1.05
C ARG A 43 4.93 7.65 -1.15
N MET A 44 4.79 6.34 -0.97
CA MET A 44 3.49 5.66 -1.02
C MET A 44 2.56 6.16 0.08
N SER A 45 3.05 6.30 1.31
CA SER A 45 2.28 6.83 2.43
C SER A 45 1.79 8.26 2.15
N LYS A 46 2.67 9.12 1.65
CA LYS A 46 2.34 10.51 1.29
C LYS A 46 1.30 10.60 0.18
N GLU A 47 1.48 9.86 -0.91
CA GLU A 47 0.57 9.91 -2.06
C GLU A 47 -0.81 9.34 -1.73
N ILE A 48 -0.88 8.23 -0.98
CA ILE A 48 -2.17 7.68 -0.54
C ILE A 48 -2.87 8.61 0.46
N THR A 49 -2.13 9.24 1.37
CA THR A 49 -2.70 10.21 2.31
C THR A 49 -3.29 11.43 1.58
N ALA A 50 -2.70 11.84 0.46
CA ALA A 50 -3.21 12.95 -0.35
C ALA A 50 -4.52 12.59 -1.10
N LEU A 51 -4.73 11.31 -1.42
CA LEU A 51 -5.91 10.83 -2.15
C LEU A 51 -7.04 10.35 -1.22
N ALA A 52 -6.70 9.79 -0.06
CA ALA A 52 -7.67 9.23 0.87
C ALA A 52 -8.40 10.34 1.66
N PRO A 53 -9.66 10.10 2.09
CA PRO A 53 -10.36 11.01 3.00
C PRO A 53 -9.57 11.23 4.30
N SER A 54 -9.60 12.45 4.85
CA SER A 54 -8.84 12.82 6.06
C SER A 54 -9.22 12.05 7.33
N SER A 55 -10.36 11.35 7.32
CA SER A 55 -10.80 10.45 8.40
C SER A 55 -10.12 9.07 8.38
N MET A 56 -9.48 8.70 7.27
CA MET A 56 -8.77 7.42 7.15
C MET A 56 -7.38 7.51 7.78
N LYS A 57 -6.98 6.47 8.52
CA LYS A 57 -5.61 6.32 9.01
C LYS A 57 -4.83 5.45 8.03
N ILE A 58 -3.91 6.06 7.29
CA ILE A 58 -3.06 5.35 6.33
C ILE A 58 -1.87 4.74 7.07
N LYS A 59 -1.61 3.45 6.84
CA LYS A 59 -0.42 2.77 7.34
C LYS A 59 0.17 1.90 6.24
N VAL A 60 1.41 2.20 5.86
CA VAL A 60 2.20 1.42 4.91
C VAL A 60 3.25 0.63 5.69
N VAL A 61 3.26 -0.68 5.50
CA VAL A 61 4.19 -1.62 6.13
C VAL A 61 5.17 -2.11 5.08
N ALA A 62 6.46 -1.91 5.33
CA ALA A 62 7.54 -2.31 4.43
C ALA A 62 8.61 -3.07 5.23
N PRO A 63 8.45 -4.39 5.44
CA PRO A 63 9.41 -5.19 6.19
C PRO A 63 10.82 -5.15 5.56
N PRO A 64 11.91 -5.30 6.33
CA PRO A 64 13.27 -5.36 5.77
C PRO A 64 13.46 -6.52 4.79
N GLU A 65 12.91 -7.69 5.13
CA GLU A 65 12.93 -8.93 4.33
C GLU A 65 11.86 -8.98 3.23
N ARG A 66 11.21 -7.85 2.90
CA ARG A 66 10.05 -7.81 2.00
C ARG A 66 10.27 -8.32 0.59
N LYS A 67 11.52 -8.40 0.15
CA LYS A 67 11.92 -9.08 -1.10
C LYS A 67 11.49 -10.56 -1.11
N TYR A 68 11.50 -11.20 0.05
CA TYR A 68 11.18 -12.62 0.22
C TYR A 68 9.83 -12.85 0.92
N SER A 69 9.03 -11.80 1.19
CA SER A 69 7.75 -11.93 1.91
C SER A 69 6.83 -13.00 1.33
N VAL A 70 6.78 -13.12 0.00
CA VAL A 70 5.94 -14.13 -0.66
C VAL A 70 6.40 -15.55 -0.35
N TRP A 71 7.72 -15.78 -0.27
CA TRP A 71 8.28 -17.09 0.07
C TRP A 71 8.14 -17.39 1.57
N ILE A 72 8.39 -16.39 2.43
CA ILE A 72 8.26 -16.53 3.89
C ILE A 72 6.82 -16.87 4.28
N GLY A 73 5.81 -16.27 3.64
CA GLY A 73 4.41 -16.56 3.94
C GLY A 73 3.92 -17.93 3.44
N GLY A 74 4.66 -18.57 2.53
CA GLY A 74 4.36 -19.91 2.02
C GLY A 74 5.10 -21.04 2.74
N SER A 75 6.14 -20.71 3.52
CA SER A 75 6.89 -21.65 4.36
C SER A 75 6.23 -21.82 5.72
#